data_AF-A0A604B8U0-F1
#
_entry.id   AF-A0A604B8U0-F1
#
_cell.length_a   1.000
_cell.length_b   1.000
_cell.length_c   1.000
_cell.angle_alpha   90.00
_cell.angle_beta   90.00
_cell.angle_gamma   90.00
#
_symmetry.space_group_name_H-M   'P 1'
#
loop_
_entity.id
_entity.type
_entity.pdbx_description
1 polymer ?
#
loop_
_entity_poly.entity_id
_entity_poly.type
_entity_poly.pdbx_seq_one_letter_code
_entity_poly.pdbx_strand_id
1 'polypeptide(L)'
;VRINFSRSGKPTDNPYIESFNGSLRDECLNLHWFLSLKDVQDKPDKWRREYHHERTYSSLNNMTPAEFIQSLRNLSGSRKRKIL
;
A
#
# COMPACT_ATOMS: atom_id res chain seq x y z
N VAL A 1 21.85 0.98 5.32
CA VAL A 1 20.56 1.47 4.76
C VAL A 1 20.88 2.42 3.61
N ARG A 2 20.28 2.26 2.42
CA ARG A 2 20.40 3.24 1.32
C ARG A 2 19.12 4.09 1.30
N ILE A 3 19.26 5.41 1.34
CA ILE A 3 18.14 6.36 1.26
C ILE A 3 18.06 6.85 -0.18
N ASN A 4 16.86 6.83 -0.77
CA ASN A 4 16.61 7.36 -2.10
C ASN A 4 15.56 8.48 -1.98
N PHE A 5 15.87 9.65 -2.53
CA PHE A 5 14.99 10.81 -2.49
C PHE A 5 14.29 11.00 -3.84
N SER A 6 13.08 11.54 -3.82
CA SER A 6 12.44 12.03 -5.03
C SER A 6 13.26 13.18 -5.64
N ARG A 7 13.24 13.29 -6.96
CA ARG A 7 13.94 14.37 -7.66
C ARG A 7 13.11 15.65 -7.59
N SER A 8 13.78 16.77 -7.36
CA SER A 8 13.11 18.08 -7.39
C SER A 8 12.43 18.30 -8.75
N GLY A 9 11.19 18.79 -8.71
CA GLY A 9 10.37 19.04 -9.92
C GLY A 9 9.80 17.79 -10.60
N LYS A 10 9.89 16.60 -9.99
CA LYS A 10 9.30 15.37 -10.53
C LYS A 10 8.23 14.78 -9.60
N PRO A 11 6.99 15.28 -9.67
CA PRO A 11 5.90 14.78 -8.83
C PRO A 11 5.59 13.30 -9.08
N THR A 12 5.91 12.79 -10.27
CA THR A 12 5.70 11.39 -10.65
C THR A 12 6.72 10.41 -10.07
N ASP A 13 7.69 10.87 -9.27
CA ASP A 13 8.64 9.97 -8.59
C ASP A 13 7.97 9.22 -7.41
N ASN A 14 6.86 9.73 -6.88
CA ASN A 14 6.23 9.21 -5.67
C ASN A 14 4.69 8.97 -5.73
N PRO A 15 4.06 8.76 -6.91
CA PRO A 15 2.61 8.86 -7.08
C PRO A 15 1.84 7.82 -6.26
N TYR A 16 2.42 6.64 -6.07
CA TYR A 16 1.75 5.55 -5.35
C TYR A 16 1.61 5.83 -3.85
N ILE A 17 2.68 6.29 -3.20
CA ILE A 17 2.63 6.62 -1.77
C ILE A 17 1.87 7.93 -1.53
N GLU A 18 1.90 8.87 -2.48
CA GLU A 18 1.04 10.06 -2.43
C GLU A 18 -0.44 9.68 -2.44
N SER A 19 -0.85 8.79 -3.35
CA SER A 19 -2.22 8.27 -3.39
C SER A 19 -2.59 7.54 -2.10
N PHE A 20 -1.70 6.68 -1.57
CA PHE A 20 -1.93 5.99 -0.30
C PHE A 20 -2.11 6.98 0.86
N ASN A 21 -1.23 7.97 0.99
CA ASN A 21 -1.28 8.97 2.05
C ASN A 21 -2.54 9.84 1.97
N GLY A 22 -2.99 10.17 0.76
CA GLY A 22 -4.26 10.85 0.52
C GLY A 22 -5.44 10.04 1.06
N SER A 23 -5.60 8.79 0.62
CA SER A 23 -6.65 7.91 1.10
C SER A 23 -6.60 7.70 2.62
N LEU A 24 -5.42 7.50 3.20
CA LEU A 24 -5.27 7.35 4.67
C LEU A 24 -5.80 8.59 5.40
N ARG A 25 -5.49 9.78 4.89
CA ARG A 25 -5.92 11.03 5.50
C ARG A 25 -7.42 11.19 5.42
N ASP A 26 -7.99 11.03 4.23
CA ASP A 26 -9.40 11.33 3.97
C ASP A 26 -10.34 10.26 4.54
N GLU A 27 -9.91 9.01 4.60
CA GLU A 27 -10.77 7.88 4.95
C GLU A 27 -10.50 7.30 6.35
N CYS A 28 -9.37 7.64 6.97
CA CYS A 28 -9.07 7.21 8.33
C CYS A 28 -8.90 8.39 9.26
N LEU A 29 -7.88 9.22 9.03
CA LEU A 29 -7.46 10.21 10.02
C LEU A 29 -8.48 11.34 10.20
N ASN A 30 -9.11 11.79 9.11
CA ASN A 30 -10.11 12.86 9.15
C ASN A 30 -11.48 12.38 9.69
N LEU A 31 -11.75 11.07 9.66
CA LEU A 31 -13.05 10.52 10.07
C LEU A 31 -13.12 10.13 11.54
N HIS A 32 -11.98 10.05 12.24
CA HIS A 32 -11.93 9.52 13.60
C HIS A 32 -11.34 10.53 14.58
N TRP A 33 -12.02 10.73 15.71
CA TRP A 33 -11.37 11.24 16.91
C TRP A 33 -10.59 10.13 17.61
N PHE A 34 -9.43 10.47 18.14
CA PHE A 34 -8.58 9.56 18.90
C PHE A 34 -8.66 9.92 20.37
N LEU A 35 -9.26 9.05 21.18
CA LEU A 35 -9.48 9.31 22.61
C LEU A 35 -8.41 8.66 23.49
N SER A 36 -7.52 7.85 22.90
CA SER A 36 -6.44 7.15 23.59
C SER A 36 -5.28 6.84 22.65
N LEU A 37 -4.10 6.54 23.21
CA LEU A 37 -2.97 6.03 22.40
C LEU A 37 -3.30 4.72 21.70
N LYS A 38 -4.15 3.88 22.33
CA LYS A 38 -4.62 2.64 21.73
C LYS A 38 -5.45 2.91 20.47
N ASP A 39 -6.32 3.92 20.50
CA ASP A 39 -7.11 4.32 19.33
C ASP A 39 -6.21 4.76 18.16
N VAL A 40 -5.13 5.50 18.45
CA VAL A 40 -4.17 5.99 17.46
C VAL A 40 -3.42 4.83 16.78
N GLN A 41 -3.25 3.71 17.47
CA GLN A 41 -2.63 2.52 16.90
C GLN A 41 -3.66 1.67 16.16
N ASP A 42 -4.77 1.32 16.81
CA ASP A 42 -5.73 0.36 16.33
C ASP A 42 -6.47 0.84 15.07
N LYS A 43 -6.87 2.11 15.00
CA LYS A 43 -7.69 2.61 13.89
C LYS A 43 -6.90 2.69 12.58
N PRO A 44 -5.68 3.27 12.53
CA PRO A 44 -4.87 3.23 11.32
C PRO A 44 -4.43 1.82 10.94
N ASP A 45 -4.12 0.94 11.91
CA ASP A 45 -3.76 -0.44 11.59
C ASP A 45 -4.92 -1.25 11.02
N LYS A 46 -6.14 -1.04 11.53
CA LYS A 46 -7.34 -1.62 10.95
C LYS A 46 -7.53 -1.14 9.51
N TRP A 47 -7.50 0.18 9.30
CA TRP A 47 -7.65 0.75 7.96
C TRP A 47 -6.56 0.26 6.99
N ARG A 48 -5.31 0.17 7.45
CA ARG A 48 -4.18 -0.35 6.66
C ARG A 48 -4.40 -1.80 6.25
N ARG A 49 -4.95 -2.65 7.13
CA ARG A 49 -5.27 -4.04 6.79
C ARG A 49 -6.37 -4.11 5.74
N GLU A 50 -7.45 -3.35 5.90
CA GLU A 50 -8.54 -3.28 4.92
C GLU A 50 -8.01 -2.82 3.55
N TYR A 51 -7.22 -1.74 3.51
CA TYR A 51 -6.62 -1.23 2.28
C TYR A 51 -5.75 -2.27 1.57
N HIS A 52 -4.92 -3.02 2.31
CA HIS A 52 -4.00 -3.99 1.71
C HIS A 52 -4.61 -5.35 1.37
N HIS A 53 -5.65 -5.78 2.09
CA HIS A 53 -6.13 -7.17 2.03
C HIS A 53 -7.57 -7.33 1.60
N GLU A 54 -8.37 -6.25 1.57
CA GLU A 54 -9.80 -6.35 1.27
C GLU A 54 -10.18 -5.52 0.05
N ARG A 55 -9.50 -4.39 -0.19
CA ARG A 55 -9.81 -3.51 -1.31
C ARG A 55 -9.16 -3.96 -2.60
N THR A 56 -9.99 -4.20 -3.61
CA THR A 56 -9.55 -4.53 -4.97
C THR A 56 -9.37 -3.28 -5.82
N TYR A 57 -8.33 -3.24 -6.66
CA TYR A 57 -8.07 -2.13 -7.56
C TYR A 57 -8.11 -2.59 -9.01
N SER A 58 -8.86 -1.88 -9.86
CA SER A 58 -8.93 -2.20 -11.30
C SER A 58 -7.57 -2.12 -11.99
N SER A 59 -6.71 -1.18 -11.55
CA SER A 59 -5.32 -1.07 -11.98
C SER A 59 -4.43 -2.26 -11.59
N LEU A 60 -4.88 -3.09 -10.65
CA LEU A 60 -4.24 -4.32 -10.21
C LEU A 60 -5.00 -5.56 -10.69
N ASN A 61 -5.71 -5.48 -11.82
CA ASN A 61 -6.55 -6.57 -12.34
C ASN A 61 -7.61 -7.05 -11.33
N ASN A 62 -8.23 -6.11 -10.60
CA ASN A 62 -9.20 -6.39 -9.53
C ASN A 62 -8.63 -7.25 -8.38
N MET A 63 -7.32 -7.21 -8.16
CA MET A 63 -6.67 -7.81 -7.00
C MET A 63 -6.52 -6.79 -5.88
N THR A 64 -6.43 -7.30 -4.65
CA THR A 64 -5.93 -6.53 -3.51
C THR A 64 -4.42 -6.30 -3.65
N PRO A 65 -3.85 -5.28 -2.99
CA PRO A 65 -2.40 -5.08 -2.98
C PRO A 65 -1.62 -6.31 -2.51
N ALA A 66 -2.11 -7.02 -1.50
CA ALA A 66 -1.50 -8.25 -1.00
C ALA A 66 -1.51 -9.38 -2.04
N GLU A 67 -2.64 -9.61 -2.70
CA GLU A 67 -2.75 -10.61 -3.78
C GLU A 67 -1.86 -10.28 -4.98
N PHE A 68 -1.80 -8.99 -5.35
CA PHE A 68 -0.94 -8.53 -6.42
C PHE A 68 0.54 -8.84 -6.12
N ILE A 69 1.01 -8.53 -4.90
CA ILE A 69 2.37 -8.87 -4.45
C ILE A 69 2.58 -10.39 -4.46
N GLN A 70 1.61 -11.17 -4.01
CA GLN A 70 1.70 -12.64 -4.03
C GLN A 70 1.81 -13.19 -5.47
N SER A 71 1.05 -12.64 -6.42
CA SER A 71 1.12 -13.02 -7.82
C SER A 71 2.49 -12.72 -8.43
N LEU A 72 3.07 -11.54 -8.14
CA LEU A 72 4.43 -11.17 -8.55
C LEU A 72 5.49 -12.11 -7.97
N ARG A 73 5.36 -12.50 -6.70
CA ARG A 73 6.25 -13.49 -6.06
C ARG A 73 6.16 -14.85 -6.75
N ASN A 74 4.96 -15.31 -7.07
CA ASN A 74 4.74 -16.57 -7.78
C ASN A 74 5.36 -16.53 -9.19
N LEU A 75 5.21 -15.41 -9.91
CA LEU A 75 5.81 -15.21 -11.24
C LEU A 75 7.34 -15.21 -11.20
N SER A 76 7.94 -14.52 -10.22
CA SER A 76 9.41 -14.49 -10.05
C SER A 76 9.98 -15.85 -9.62
N GLY A 77 9.25 -16.62 -8.81
CA GLY A 77 9.60 -18.01 -8.47
C GLY A 77 9.48 -18.96 -9.66
N SER A 78 8.48 -18.76 -10.54
CA SER A 78 8.28 -19.60 -11.73
C SER A 78 9.35 -19.38 -12.80
N ARG A 79 9.82 -18.14 -13.00
CA ARG A 79 10.96 -17.84 -13.90
C ARG A 79 12.27 -18.51 -13.48
N LYS A 80 12.50 -18.71 -12.16
CA LYS A 80 13.68 -19.45 -11.67
C LYS A 80 13.61 -20.96 -11.92
N ARG A 81 12.41 -21.53 -12.04
CA ARG A 81 12.23 -22.99 -12.29
C ARG A 81 12.26 -23.38 -13.77
N LYS A 82 12.18 -22.41 -14.68
CA LYS A 82 12.21 -22.65 -16.14
C LYS A 82 13.62 -22.60 -16.75
N ILE A 83 14.65 -22.38 -15.92
CA ILE A 83 16.08 -22.30 -16.31
C ILE A 83 16.85 -23.45 -15.62
N LEU A 84 16.25 -24.63 -15.55
CA LEU A 84 16.90 -25.91 -15.24
C LEU A 84 16.42 -26.95 -16.24
#